data_AF-A0A538QDM7-F1
#
_entry.id   AF-A0A538QDM7-F1
#
_cell.length_a   1.000
_cell.length_b   1.000
_cell.length_c   1.000
_cell.angle_alpha   90.00
_cell.angle_beta   90.00
_cell.angle_gamma   90.00
#
_symmetry.space_group_name_H-M   'P 1'
#
loop_
_entity.id
_entity.type
_entity.pdbx_description
1 polymer ?
#
loop_
_entity_poly.entity_id
_entity_poly.type
_entity_poly.pdbx_seq_one_letter_code
_entity_poly.pdbx_strand_id
1 'polypeptide(L)'
;MQVTGPDCQSSRSLFVDDDCRIFAAVGECARDPRRHAVGPRRASRHRAAHAAATVPIVKAVLSEGVPIVGTAPVTCPACGVEQDAQLVQSINTQKDPDHKTKLLAGELNVLACACGKRTQLAAEVLFHDPIADYFCRVVPGGDDAMAHAAELFRASGATGGQRLVPTLNALVEKVKLLDAGLEDWAIEMTKVLLLASLGNEIDRVLLFHAADPQAGVIQWVLFDEEGRKPELMSSSLAAYEKLVVRTNARPGARELRIDRAWAVEAVRQMISNAN
;
A
#
# COMPACT_ATOMS: atom_id res chain seq x y z
N MET A 1 -34.12 -33.47 -37.39
CA MET A 1 -34.17 -33.46 -35.91
C MET A 1 -32.81 -32.99 -35.43
N GLN A 2 -32.55 -31.73 -35.05
CA GLN A 2 -33.14 -30.95 -33.92
C GLN A 2 -33.13 -31.82 -32.64
N VAL A 3 -32.48 -31.48 -31.51
CA VAL A 3 -32.54 -30.29 -30.63
C VAL A 3 -31.34 -30.39 -29.65
N THR A 4 -30.31 -29.52 -29.67
CA THR A 4 -29.99 -28.35 -28.79
C THR A 4 -30.06 -28.52 -27.25
N GLY A 5 -28.92 -28.24 -26.57
CA GLY A 5 -28.82 -27.53 -25.27
C GLY A 5 -28.11 -28.25 -24.10
N PRO A 6 -27.54 -27.54 -23.10
CA PRO A 6 -27.18 -26.12 -23.06
C PRO A 6 -25.69 -25.82 -22.80
N ASP A 7 -25.28 -24.65 -23.29
CA ASP A 7 -24.10 -23.89 -22.88
C ASP A 7 -24.05 -23.67 -21.37
N CYS A 8 -22.87 -23.85 -20.78
CA CYS A 8 -22.55 -23.31 -19.45
C CYS A 8 -21.62 -22.11 -19.63
N GLN A 9 -22.22 -20.96 -19.95
CA GLN A 9 -21.64 -19.66 -19.65
C GLN A 9 -21.79 -19.36 -18.15
N SER A 10 -20.85 -18.58 -17.62
CA SER A 10 -20.78 -18.01 -16.26
C SER A 10 -20.36 -19.02 -15.17
N SER A 11 -19.28 -18.78 -14.44
CA SER A 11 -19.10 -17.59 -13.61
C SER A 11 -17.64 -17.14 -13.59
N ARG A 12 -17.43 -15.88 -14.01
CA ARG A 12 -16.25 -15.11 -13.63
C ARG A 12 -16.25 -14.99 -12.10
N SER A 13 -15.52 -15.87 -11.43
CA SER A 13 -14.95 -15.55 -10.13
C SER A 13 -14.07 -14.32 -10.34
N LEU A 14 -14.45 -13.20 -9.73
CA LEU A 14 -13.61 -12.01 -9.57
C LEU A 14 -12.44 -12.39 -8.65
N PHE A 15 -11.50 -13.14 -9.20
CA PHE A 15 -10.11 -13.04 -8.80
C PHE A 15 -9.62 -11.75 -9.44
N VAL A 16 -9.40 -10.73 -8.61
CA VAL A 16 -8.55 -9.61 -9.02
C VAL A 16 -7.13 -10.13 -8.91
N ASP A 17 -6.70 -10.86 -9.93
CA ASP A 17 -5.29 -11.00 -10.29
C ASP A 17 -5.06 -10.02 -11.43
N ASP A 18 -4.39 -8.91 -11.12
CA ASP A 18 -3.14 -8.49 -11.76
C ASP A 18 -2.62 -7.28 -10.96
N ASP A 19 -1.36 -7.36 -10.52
CA ASP A 19 -0.55 -6.34 -9.81
C ASP A 19 -0.60 -6.19 -8.27
N CYS A 20 -0.90 -7.27 -7.52
CA CYS A 20 -0.65 -7.33 -6.07
C CYS A 20 0.39 -8.40 -5.66
N ARG A 21 1.53 -8.45 -6.36
CA ARG A 21 2.65 -9.33 -6.00
C ARG A 21 3.66 -8.62 -5.12
N ILE A 22 3.30 -8.37 -3.86
CA ILE A 22 4.27 -8.33 -2.75
C ILE A 22 3.63 -9.03 -1.56
N PHE A 23 3.67 -10.37 -1.55
CA PHE A 23 3.36 -11.15 -0.36
C PHE A 23 4.59 -11.23 0.53
N ALA A 24 4.47 -10.63 1.71
CA ALA A 24 4.91 -11.15 3.01
C ALA A 24 6.15 -12.08 3.01
N ALA A 25 7.34 -11.50 3.11
CA ALA A 25 8.51 -12.19 3.63
C ALA A 25 8.57 -12.03 5.16
N VAL A 26 7.83 -12.85 5.91
CA VAL A 26 8.20 -13.22 7.29
C VAL A 26 7.55 -14.54 7.70
N GLY A 27 8.38 -15.58 7.82
CA GLY A 27 8.13 -16.75 8.66
C GLY A 27 7.53 -17.98 7.97
N GLU A 28 8.35 -18.72 7.21
CA GLU A 28 8.06 -20.13 6.94
C GLU A 28 8.28 -20.94 8.21
N CYS A 29 7.20 -21.47 8.80
CA CYS A 29 7.28 -22.54 9.78
C CYS A 29 7.11 -23.88 9.05
N ALA A 30 8.20 -24.61 8.90
CA ALA A 30 8.20 -25.97 8.40
C ALA A 30 7.28 -26.85 9.26
N ARG A 31 6.26 -27.48 8.65
CA ARG A 31 5.40 -28.47 9.33
C ARG A 31 5.90 -29.89 9.07
N ASP A 32 6.11 -30.59 10.18
CA ASP A 32 6.25 -32.03 10.34
C ASP A 32 4.98 -32.76 9.82
N PRO A 33 5.11 -33.76 8.91
CA PRO A 33 3.97 -34.50 8.41
C PRO A 33 3.72 -35.70 9.32
N ARG A 34 2.81 -35.58 10.31
CA ARG A 34 2.11 -36.73 10.88
C ARG A 34 0.91 -36.35 11.75
N ARG A 35 -0.19 -37.11 11.56
CA ARG A 35 -1.45 -37.23 12.35
C ARG A 35 -2.60 -36.33 11.84
N HIS A 36 -3.85 -36.75 11.81
CA HIS A 36 -4.54 -38.04 11.69
C HIS A 36 -5.99 -37.68 11.29
N ALA A 37 -6.64 -38.59 10.56
CA ALA A 37 -7.97 -38.44 10.00
C ALA A 37 -9.10 -38.44 11.05
N VAL A 38 -10.15 -37.61 10.83
CA VAL A 38 -11.56 -37.79 11.25
C VAL A 38 -12.40 -36.96 10.26
N GLY A 39 -13.26 -37.49 9.39
CA GLY A 39 -14.62 -38.04 9.63
C GLY A 39 -15.69 -37.04 9.10
N PRO A 40 -16.81 -37.47 8.46
CA PRO A 40 -17.48 -36.66 7.43
C PRO A 40 -18.62 -35.71 7.88
N ARG A 41 -18.73 -34.61 7.12
CA ARG A 41 -19.90 -33.79 6.71
C ARG A 41 -21.16 -33.76 7.61
N ARG A 42 -21.55 -32.52 7.96
CA ARG A 42 -22.97 -32.13 8.03
C ARG A 42 -23.21 -30.85 7.23
N ALA A 43 -24.21 -30.92 6.36
CA ALA A 43 -24.74 -29.81 5.60
C ALA A 43 -25.64 -28.94 6.50
N SER A 44 -25.50 -27.62 6.43
CA SER A 44 -26.57 -26.70 6.85
C SER A 44 -26.56 -25.43 6.00
N ARG A 45 -27.48 -25.44 5.04
CA ARG A 45 -28.39 -24.35 4.63
C ARG A 45 -27.82 -22.93 4.53
N HIS A 46 -27.71 -22.51 3.28
CA HIS A 46 -27.68 -21.12 2.84
C HIS A 46 -28.69 -20.21 3.56
N ARG A 47 -28.21 -19.06 4.01
CA ARG A 47 -28.92 -17.79 3.90
C ARG A 47 -27.98 -16.76 3.28
N ALA A 48 -28.34 -16.34 2.07
CA ALA A 48 -27.84 -15.13 1.46
C ALA A 48 -28.38 -13.93 2.24
N ALA A 49 -27.51 -12.99 2.60
CA ALA A 49 -27.89 -11.61 2.89
C ALA A 49 -26.67 -10.71 2.61
N HIS A 50 -26.81 -9.92 1.56
CA HIS A 50 -25.96 -8.82 1.15
C HIS A 50 -25.83 -7.76 2.25
N ALA A 51 -24.66 -7.12 2.33
CA ALA A 51 -24.49 -5.67 2.12
C ALA A 51 -23.14 -5.24 2.73
N ALA A 52 -22.22 -4.81 1.87
CA ALA A 52 -21.10 -3.98 2.29
C ALA A 52 -21.69 -2.69 2.89
N ALA A 53 -21.53 -2.51 4.20
CA ALA A 53 -22.02 -1.34 4.89
C ALA A 53 -21.06 -0.16 4.64
N THR A 54 -21.29 0.59 3.57
CA THR A 54 -20.71 1.92 3.36
C THR A 54 -21.40 2.90 4.32
N VAL A 55 -20.74 3.22 5.44
CA VAL A 55 -21.17 4.30 6.32
C VAL A 55 -20.52 5.61 5.83
N PRO A 56 -21.26 6.72 5.70
CA PRO A 56 -20.74 7.97 5.13
C PRO A 56 -19.88 8.72 6.16
N ILE A 57 -18.54 8.67 6.02
CA ILE A 57 -17.56 9.26 6.95
C ILE A 57 -17.18 10.72 6.57
N VAL A 58 -18.04 11.48 5.89
CA VAL A 58 -17.56 12.73 5.25
C VAL A 58 -17.68 14.00 6.12
N LYS A 59 -18.41 13.97 7.26
CA LYS A 59 -18.74 15.24 7.96
C LYS A 59 -18.29 15.40 9.42
N ALA A 60 -17.78 14.37 10.10
CA ALA A 60 -17.46 14.44 11.53
C ALA A 60 -15.95 14.41 11.88
N VAL A 61 -15.06 14.33 10.88
CA VAL A 61 -13.67 13.85 11.07
C VAL A 61 -12.67 14.95 11.47
N LEU A 62 -13.05 16.23 11.50
CA LEU A 62 -12.07 17.32 11.62
C LEU A 62 -11.93 17.96 13.02
N SER A 63 -12.69 17.57 14.05
CA SER A 63 -12.64 18.29 15.34
C SER A 63 -12.37 17.47 16.60
N GLU A 64 -12.42 16.14 16.58
CA GLU A 64 -12.21 15.34 17.81
C GLU A 64 -11.16 14.26 17.58
N GLY A 65 -10.07 14.36 18.32
CA GLY A 65 -8.84 13.59 18.15
C GLY A 65 -8.89 12.15 18.67
N VAL A 66 -9.95 11.42 18.36
CA VAL A 66 -10.05 10.00 18.71
C VAL A 66 -9.56 9.19 17.51
N PRO A 67 -8.55 8.31 17.66
CA PRO A 67 -8.22 7.36 16.60
C PRO A 67 -9.48 6.55 16.31
N ILE A 68 -9.90 6.55 15.05
CA ILE A 68 -11.05 5.74 14.64
C ILE A 68 -10.57 4.30 14.65
N VAL A 69 -10.75 3.63 15.78
CA VAL A 69 -10.46 2.21 15.94
C VAL A 69 -11.77 1.45 15.78
N GLY A 70 -11.84 0.63 14.74
CA GLY A 70 -12.93 -0.30 14.50
C GLY A 70 -12.55 -1.72 14.91
N THR A 71 -13.55 -2.58 15.08
CA THR A 71 -13.35 -4.03 15.17
C THR A 71 -14.02 -4.67 13.96
N ALA A 72 -13.33 -5.58 13.28
CA ALA A 72 -13.89 -6.33 12.17
C ALA A 72 -13.60 -7.83 12.34
N PRO A 73 -14.57 -8.72 12.04
CA PRO A 73 -14.30 -10.14 11.98
C PRO A 73 -13.39 -10.43 10.78
N VAL A 74 -12.31 -11.18 11.02
CA VAL A 74 -11.35 -11.58 9.99
C VAL A 74 -11.14 -13.08 10.02
N THR A 75 -11.23 -13.71 8.85
CA THR A 75 -10.90 -15.12 8.67
C THR A 75 -9.41 -15.27 8.36
N CYS A 76 -8.71 -16.11 9.13
CA CYS A 76 -7.31 -16.41 8.86
C CYS A 76 -7.16 -17.18 7.54
N PRO A 77 -6.36 -16.70 6.58
CA PRO A 77 -6.20 -17.38 5.28
C PRO A 77 -5.43 -18.71 5.39
N ALA A 78 -4.77 -18.99 6.51
CA ALA A 78 -3.98 -20.21 6.70
C ALA A 78 -4.75 -21.34 7.40
N CYS A 79 -5.61 -21.03 8.37
CA CYS A 79 -6.33 -22.04 9.15
C CYS A 79 -7.86 -21.90 9.11
N GLY A 80 -8.39 -20.84 8.50
CA GLY A 80 -9.84 -20.60 8.40
C GLY A 80 -10.52 -20.15 9.70
N VAL A 81 -9.79 -19.99 10.81
CA VAL A 81 -10.35 -19.50 12.07
C VAL A 81 -10.76 -18.04 11.92
N GLU A 82 -11.98 -17.73 12.33
CA GLU A 82 -12.47 -16.36 12.47
C GLU A 82 -12.03 -15.78 13.80
N GLN A 83 -11.58 -14.52 13.78
CA GLN A 83 -11.21 -13.77 14.96
C GLN A 83 -11.47 -12.29 14.73
N ASP A 84 -11.79 -11.58 15.81
CA ASP A 84 -11.94 -10.12 15.76
C ASP A 84 -10.57 -9.45 15.66
N ALA A 85 -10.41 -8.56 14.69
CA ALA A 85 -9.23 -7.72 14.52
C ALA A 85 -9.57 -6.27 14.82
N GLN A 86 -8.74 -5.61 15.63
CA GLN A 86 -8.79 -4.16 15.78
C GLN A 86 -8.15 -3.51 14.56
N LEU A 87 -8.83 -2.51 14.00
CA LEU A 87 -8.42 -1.75 12.84
C LEU A 87 -8.28 -0.29 13.20
N VAL A 88 -7.07 0.25 13.08
CA VAL A 88 -6.81 1.68 13.10
C VAL A 88 -7.14 2.25 11.73
N GLN A 89 -8.06 3.21 11.66
CA GLN A 89 -8.50 3.84 10.41
C GLN A 89 -8.03 5.29 10.27
N SER A 90 -7.45 5.87 11.32
CA SER A 90 -6.89 7.22 11.30
C SER A 90 -5.66 7.30 12.19
N ILE A 91 -4.66 8.06 11.75
CA ILE A 91 -3.44 8.38 12.51
C ILE A 91 -3.22 9.88 12.41
N ASN A 92 -3.25 10.57 13.56
CA ASN A 92 -2.74 11.93 13.66
C ASN A 92 -1.39 11.90 14.38
N THR A 93 -0.30 12.36 13.77
CA THR A 93 1.05 12.19 14.37
C THR A 93 1.25 12.90 15.72
N GLN A 94 0.46 13.93 16.01
CA GLN A 94 0.51 14.65 17.29
C GLN A 94 -0.31 13.96 18.39
N LYS A 95 -1.41 13.28 18.02
CA LYS A 95 -2.34 12.66 18.97
C LYS A 95 -2.11 11.16 19.14
N ASP A 96 -1.60 10.51 18.10
CA ASP A 96 -1.43 9.06 17.96
C ASP A 96 0.02 8.65 17.61
N PRO A 97 1.06 9.13 18.32
CA PRO A 97 2.46 8.83 17.98
C PRO A 97 2.77 7.31 18.03
N ASP A 98 2.09 6.57 18.90
CA ASP A 98 2.22 5.11 19.00
C ASP A 98 1.71 4.40 17.74
N HIS A 99 0.66 4.91 17.09
CA HIS A 99 0.16 4.34 15.83
C HIS A 99 1.12 4.61 14.68
N LYS A 100 1.77 5.78 14.63
CA LYS A 100 2.87 6.04 13.67
C LYS A 100 4.02 5.05 13.89
N THR A 101 4.39 4.80 15.15
CA THR A 101 5.45 3.84 15.49
C THR A 101 5.09 2.42 15.03
N LYS A 102 3.86 1.96 15.30
CA LYS A 102 3.36 0.66 14.82
C LYS A 102 3.31 0.57 13.30
N LEU A 103 2.93 1.65 12.62
CA LEU A 103 2.93 1.74 11.16
C LEU A 103 4.35 1.51 10.61
N LEU A 104 5.33 2.27 11.09
CA LEU A 104 6.73 2.18 10.65
C LEU A 104 7.38 0.83 10.98
N ALA A 105 6.94 0.18 12.06
CA ALA A 105 7.36 -1.19 12.42
C ALA A 105 6.68 -2.29 11.59
N GLY A 106 5.70 -1.96 10.74
CA GLY A 106 4.92 -2.94 9.99
C GLY A 106 3.93 -3.74 10.86
N GLU A 107 3.54 -3.21 12.01
CA GLU A 107 2.68 -3.85 13.02
C GLU A 107 1.24 -3.30 13.01
N LEU A 108 0.99 -2.19 12.31
CA LEU A 108 -0.35 -1.62 12.20
C LEU A 108 -1.29 -2.53 11.38
N ASN A 109 -2.50 -2.74 11.90
CA ASN A 109 -3.55 -3.53 11.25
C ASN A 109 -3.06 -4.92 10.81
N VAL A 110 -2.30 -5.59 11.68
CA VAL A 110 -1.79 -6.95 11.43
C VAL A 110 -2.68 -7.99 12.10
N LEU A 111 -3.14 -8.96 11.31
CA LEU A 111 -3.68 -10.21 11.82
C LEU A 111 -2.53 -11.00 12.46
N ALA A 112 -2.62 -11.27 13.76
CA ALA A 112 -1.77 -12.24 14.44
C ALA A 112 -2.63 -13.44 14.86
N CYS A 113 -2.68 -14.48 14.04
CA CYS A 113 -3.46 -15.67 14.35
C CYS A 113 -2.66 -16.65 15.22
N ALA A 114 -3.33 -17.33 16.14
CA ALA A 114 -2.73 -18.36 17.00
C ALA A 114 -2.07 -19.52 16.22
N CYS A 115 -2.44 -19.74 14.95
CA CYS A 115 -1.78 -20.72 14.08
C CYS A 115 -0.38 -20.30 13.60
N GLY A 116 0.08 -19.09 13.96
CA GLY A 116 1.35 -18.50 13.55
C GLY A 116 1.24 -17.61 12.30
N LYS A 117 0.11 -17.62 11.58
CA LYS A 117 -0.06 -16.75 10.41
C LYS A 117 -0.12 -15.29 10.86
N ARG A 118 0.78 -14.50 10.28
CA ARG A 118 0.77 -13.04 10.35
C ARG A 118 0.48 -12.48 8.96
N THR A 119 -0.44 -11.52 8.87
CA THR A 119 -0.70 -10.81 7.61
C THR A 119 -1.20 -9.40 7.89
N GLN A 120 -0.72 -8.43 7.11
CA GLN A 120 -1.28 -7.09 7.14
C GLN A 120 -2.67 -7.11 6.51
N LEU A 121 -3.61 -6.42 7.13
CA LEU A 121 -5.01 -6.32 6.69
C LEU A 121 -5.14 -5.15 5.71
N ALA A 122 -5.89 -5.39 4.64
CA ALA A 122 -6.27 -4.37 3.66
C ALA A 122 -7.33 -3.44 4.27
N ALA A 123 -6.90 -2.48 5.07
CA ALA A 123 -7.75 -1.50 5.73
C ALA A 123 -7.49 -0.09 5.18
N GLU A 124 -8.55 0.69 5.03
CA GLU A 124 -8.43 2.12 4.77
C GLU A 124 -7.85 2.83 6.00
N VAL A 125 -6.87 3.71 5.79
CA VAL A 125 -6.23 4.50 6.84
C VAL A 125 -6.00 5.92 6.35
N LEU A 126 -6.45 6.92 7.10
CA LEU A 126 -6.08 8.31 6.90
C LEU A 126 -4.91 8.68 7.83
N PHE A 127 -3.74 8.89 7.25
CA PHE A 127 -2.59 9.48 7.94
C PHE A 127 -2.62 11.00 7.81
N HIS A 128 -2.37 11.71 8.91
CA HIS A 128 -2.24 13.15 8.96
C HIS A 128 -1.07 13.54 9.87
N ASP A 129 -0.12 14.29 9.32
CA ASP A 129 0.89 15.02 10.09
C ASP A 129 0.55 16.52 10.14
N PRO A 130 0.08 17.05 11.28
CA PRO A 130 -0.26 18.46 11.42
C PRO A 130 0.92 19.43 11.33
N ILE A 131 2.14 19.00 11.65
CA ILE A 131 3.32 19.87 11.61
C ILE A 131 3.74 20.08 10.17
N ALA A 132 3.76 19.01 9.38
CA ALA A 132 4.09 19.07 7.96
C ALA A 132 2.91 19.51 7.06
N ASP A 133 1.71 19.72 7.64
CA ASP A 133 0.45 19.87 6.91
C ASP A 133 0.33 18.83 5.78
N TYR A 134 0.38 17.55 6.15
CA TYR A 134 0.45 16.44 5.20
C TYR A 134 -0.61 15.39 5.50
N PHE A 135 -1.31 14.96 4.45
CA PHE A 135 -2.32 13.91 4.50
C PHE A 135 -2.01 12.81 3.48
N CYS A 136 -2.14 11.55 3.91
CA CYS A 136 -2.05 10.41 3.02
C CYS A 136 -3.12 9.38 3.35
N ARG A 137 -3.91 8.96 2.36
CA ARG A 137 -4.94 7.94 2.54
C ARG A 137 -4.54 6.63 1.88
N VAL A 138 -4.59 5.56 2.66
CA VAL A 138 -4.54 4.18 2.15
C VAL A 138 -5.91 3.82 1.62
N VAL A 139 -5.99 3.41 0.36
CA VAL A 139 -7.23 3.02 -0.32
C VAL A 139 -7.04 1.66 -0.96
N PRO A 140 -7.35 0.57 -0.25
CA PRO A 140 -7.40 -0.76 -0.86
C PRO A 140 -8.58 -0.84 -1.86
N GLY A 141 -8.48 -1.71 -2.88
CA GLY A 141 -9.61 -1.99 -3.77
C GLY A 141 -9.47 -1.52 -5.22
N GLY A 142 -8.27 -1.11 -5.65
CA GLY A 142 -7.97 -0.84 -7.07
C GLY A 142 -8.39 0.55 -7.55
N ASP A 143 -8.38 0.75 -8.87
CA ASP A 143 -8.49 2.08 -9.48
C ASP A 143 -9.84 2.76 -9.28
N ASP A 144 -10.95 2.03 -9.24
CA ASP A 144 -12.28 2.60 -8.98
C ASP A 144 -12.36 3.19 -7.55
N ALA A 145 -11.83 2.46 -6.57
CA ALA A 145 -11.75 2.93 -5.18
C ALA A 145 -10.84 4.17 -5.07
N MET A 146 -9.70 4.16 -5.78
CA MET A 146 -8.79 5.30 -5.87
C MET A 146 -9.46 6.54 -6.47
N ALA A 147 -10.20 6.38 -7.57
CA ALA A 147 -10.90 7.48 -8.23
C ALA A 147 -11.95 8.11 -7.31
N HIS A 148 -12.72 7.27 -6.61
CA HIS A 148 -13.69 7.75 -5.63
C HIS A 148 -13.03 8.48 -4.45
N ALA A 149 -11.95 7.91 -3.90
CA ALA A 149 -11.20 8.55 -2.82
C ALA A 149 -10.59 9.90 -3.25
N ALA A 150 -10.13 10.02 -4.49
CA ALA A 150 -9.61 11.27 -5.05
C ALA A 150 -10.68 12.36 -5.14
N GLU A 151 -11.92 12.02 -5.46
CA GLU A 151 -13.05 12.96 -5.42
C GLU A 151 -13.31 13.46 -3.99
N LEU A 152 -13.40 12.53 -3.02
CA LEU A 152 -13.61 12.88 -1.61
C LEU A 152 -12.50 13.77 -1.07
N PHE A 153 -11.24 13.50 -1.42
CA PHE A 153 -10.11 14.27 -0.93
C PHE A 153 -10.09 15.68 -1.50
N ARG A 154 -10.41 15.83 -2.80
CA ARG A 154 -10.59 17.15 -3.44
C ARG A 154 -11.74 17.95 -2.82
N ALA A 155 -12.78 17.28 -2.34
CA ALA A 155 -13.93 17.91 -1.67
C ALA A 155 -13.68 18.18 -0.17
N SER A 156 -12.60 17.66 0.42
CA SER A 156 -12.36 17.72 1.88
C SER A 156 -11.99 19.10 2.41
N GLY A 157 -11.54 20.01 1.53
CA GLY A 157 -11.04 21.33 1.90
C GLY A 157 -9.64 21.33 2.55
N ALA A 158 -8.96 20.18 2.62
CA ALA A 158 -7.57 20.12 3.04
C ALA A 158 -6.67 20.95 2.10
N THR A 159 -5.73 21.68 2.67
CA THR A 159 -4.82 22.59 1.93
C THR A 159 -3.38 22.08 1.85
N GLY A 160 -3.02 21.19 2.77
CA GLY A 160 -1.70 20.57 2.85
C GLY A 160 -1.38 19.60 1.72
N GLY A 161 -0.18 19.01 1.77
CA GLY A 161 0.25 17.97 0.84
C GLY A 161 -0.67 16.75 0.94
N GLN A 162 -1.12 16.22 -0.21
CA GLN A 162 -2.14 15.18 -0.27
C GLN A 162 -1.68 14.00 -1.12
N ARG A 163 -1.77 12.78 -0.59
CA ARG A 163 -1.47 11.54 -1.31
C ARG A 163 -2.52 10.45 -1.13
N LEU A 164 -2.71 9.64 -2.16
CA LEU A 164 -3.43 8.37 -2.12
C LEU A 164 -2.45 7.24 -2.41
N VAL A 165 -2.53 6.17 -1.63
CA VAL A 165 -1.67 4.99 -1.78
C VAL A 165 -2.49 3.70 -1.64
N PRO A 166 -2.14 2.62 -2.37
CA PRO A 166 -2.96 1.41 -2.38
C PRO A 166 -2.80 0.54 -1.14
N THR A 167 -1.68 0.69 -0.42
CA THR A 167 -1.32 -0.21 0.68
C THR A 167 -0.69 0.53 1.84
N LEU A 168 -0.70 -0.11 3.01
CA LEU A 168 0.02 0.39 4.19
C LEU A 168 1.53 0.43 3.97
N ASN A 169 2.10 -0.50 3.20
CA ASN A 169 3.53 -0.46 2.85
C ASN A 169 3.88 0.79 2.02
N ALA A 170 3.03 1.17 1.06
CA ALA A 170 3.22 2.41 0.32
C ALA A 170 3.07 3.64 1.24
N LEU A 171 2.17 3.60 2.24
CA LEU A 171 2.10 4.64 3.27
C LEU A 171 3.40 4.70 4.10
N VAL A 172 3.93 3.57 4.55
CA VAL A 172 5.20 3.51 5.31
C VAL A 172 6.31 4.20 4.54
N GLU A 173 6.42 3.94 3.24
CA GLU A 173 7.41 4.61 2.41
C GLU A 173 7.19 6.12 2.35
N LYS A 174 5.96 6.60 2.10
CA LYS A 174 5.66 8.04 2.11
C LYS A 174 5.99 8.70 3.45
N VAL A 175 5.72 8.04 4.58
CA VAL A 175 6.04 8.56 5.91
C VAL A 175 7.56 8.61 6.13
N LYS A 176 8.32 7.61 5.68
CA LYS A 176 9.79 7.65 5.75
C LYS A 176 10.38 8.80 4.94
N LEU A 177 9.82 9.07 3.75
CA LEU A 177 10.25 10.21 2.93
C LEU A 177 9.93 11.55 3.59
N LEU A 178 8.73 11.67 4.15
CA LEU A 178 8.32 12.84 4.93
C LEU A 178 9.26 13.10 6.10
N ASP A 179 9.56 12.07 6.90
CA ASP A 179 10.44 12.16 8.07
C ASP A 179 11.89 12.49 7.68
N ALA A 180 12.33 12.06 6.49
CA ALA A 180 13.65 12.38 5.94
C ALA A 180 13.70 13.77 5.26
N GLY A 181 12.58 14.48 5.14
CA GLY A 181 12.51 15.75 4.41
C GLY A 181 12.76 15.62 2.91
N LEU A 182 12.44 14.46 2.33
CA LEU A 182 12.65 14.17 0.90
C LEU A 182 11.35 14.33 0.11
N GLU A 183 11.49 14.84 -1.10
CA GLU A 183 10.39 15.03 -2.04
C GLU A 183 10.03 13.69 -2.70
N ASP A 184 8.79 13.24 -2.49
CA ASP A 184 8.36 11.90 -2.88
C ASP A 184 8.38 11.67 -4.40
N TRP A 185 8.08 12.71 -5.18
CA TRP A 185 8.15 12.69 -6.64
C TRP A 185 9.57 12.47 -7.18
N ALA A 186 10.56 13.12 -6.57
CA ALA A 186 11.94 12.99 -6.99
C ALA A 186 12.51 11.62 -6.63
N ILE A 187 12.05 11.04 -5.50
CA ILE A 187 12.37 9.66 -5.14
C ILE A 187 11.78 8.66 -6.13
N GLU A 188 10.51 8.78 -6.51
CA GLU A 188 9.92 7.88 -7.51
C GLU A 188 10.64 7.98 -8.87
N MET A 189 11.01 9.19 -9.32
CA MET A 189 11.84 9.36 -10.53
C MET A 189 13.25 8.76 -10.35
N THR A 190 13.86 8.90 -9.18
CA THR A 190 15.17 8.31 -8.87
C THR A 190 15.11 6.78 -8.97
N LYS A 191 14.04 6.15 -8.48
CA LYS A 191 13.84 4.70 -8.61
C LYS A 191 13.79 4.26 -10.07
N VAL A 192 13.01 4.96 -10.90
CA VAL A 192 12.89 4.66 -12.34
C VAL A 192 14.24 4.77 -13.04
N LEU A 193 14.98 5.86 -12.80
CA LEU A 193 16.30 6.06 -13.40
C LEU A 193 17.34 5.04 -12.92
N LEU A 194 17.31 4.69 -11.63
CA LEU A 194 18.21 3.69 -11.06
C LEU A 194 17.94 2.31 -11.66
N LEU A 195 16.68 1.86 -11.71
CA LEU A 195 16.30 0.59 -12.33
C LEU A 195 16.64 0.55 -13.83
N ALA A 196 16.45 1.66 -14.55
CA ALA A 196 16.87 1.77 -15.95
C ALA A 196 18.40 1.59 -16.11
N SER A 197 19.19 2.15 -15.19
CA SER A 197 20.66 2.02 -15.21
C SER A 197 21.18 0.61 -14.91
N LEU A 198 20.37 -0.23 -14.25
CA LEU A 198 20.70 -1.62 -13.93
C LEU A 198 20.46 -2.60 -15.09
N GLY A 199 20.04 -2.12 -16.26
CA GLY A 199 19.91 -2.95 -17.46
C GLY A 199 18.48 -3.39 -17.78
N ASN A 200 17.52 -2.47 -17.73
CA ASN A 200 16.10 -2.71 -17.98
C ASN A 200 15.38 -3.61 -16.96
N GLU A 201 15.87 -3.68 -15.73
CA GLU A 201 15.16 -4.28 -14.60
C GLU A 201 14.02 -3.38 -14.09
N ILE A 202 13.33 -2.69 -14.99
CA ILE A 202 12.31 -1.68 -14.65
C ILE A 202 11.22 -2.33 -13.82
N ASP A 203 10.90 -3.62 -14.07
CA ASP A 203 9.84 -4.37 -13.41
C ASP A 203 10.13 -4.81 -11.98
N ARG A 204 11.38 -4.70 -11.52
CA ARG A 204 11.71 -5.03 -10.12
C ARG A 204 11.13 -4.01 -9.15
N VAL A 205 10.89 -4.46 -7.92
CA VAL A 205 10.45 -3.60 -6.83
C VAL A 205 11.66 -3.01 -6.12
N LEU A 206 11.75 -1.69 -6.12
CA LEU A 206 12.77 -0.92 -5.43
C LEU A 206 12.10 0.00 -4.39
N LEU A 207 12.38 -0.25 -3.10
CA LEU A 207 11.83 0.51 -2.00
C LEU A 207 12.91 1.38 -1.35
N PHE A 208 12.53 2.60 -0.95
CA PHE A 208 13.37 3.47 -0.13
C PHE A 208 13.59 2.84 1.26
N HIS A 209 14.85 2.71 1.66
CA HIS A 209 15.21 2.26 3.00
C HIS A 209 15.47 3.44 3.94
N ALA A 210 16.45 4.28 3.58
CA ALA A 210 16.93 5.42 4.35
C ALA A 210 17.77 6.35 3.45
N ALA A 211 17.98 7.59 3.88
CA ALA A 211 19.00 8.47 3.32
C ALA A 211 20.08 8.74 4.38
N ASP A 212 21.34 8.76 3.95
CA ASP A 212 22.48 9.12 4.78
C ASP A 212 23.17 10.35 4.16
N PRO A 213 22.83 11.56 4.64
CA PRO A 213 23.44 12.79 4.14
C PRO A 213 24.95 12.89 4.43
N GLN A 214 25.46 12.23 5.47
CA GLN A 214 26.89 12.27 5.80
C GLN A 214 27.70 11.41 4.82
N ALA A 215 27.20 10.23 4.48
CA ALA A 215 27.79 9.38 3.46
C ALA A 215 27.45 9.83 2.03
N GLY A 216 26.47 10.73 1.86
CA GLY A 216 26.03 11.24 0.55
C GLY A 216 25.29 10.21 -0.28
N VAL A 217 24.55 9.29 0.35
CA VAL A 217 23.86 8.17 -0.33
C VAL A 217 22.40 8.04 0.07
N ILE A 218 21.62 7.45 -0.84
CA ILE A 218 20.30 6.89 -0.55
C ILE A 218 20.42 5.37 -0.57
N GLN A 219 19.91 4.72 0.46
CA GLN A 219 19.85 3.27 0.59
C GLN A 219 18.50 2.74 0.13
N TRP A 220 18.53 1.61 -0.57
CA TRP A 220 17.36 0.98 -1.17
C TRP A 220 17.29 -0.50 -0.81
N VAL A 221 16.07 -1.03 -0.80
CA VAL A 221 15.81 -2.47 -0.80
C VAL A 221 15.30 -2.86 -2.19
N LEU A 222 16.09 -3.64 -2.91
CA LEU A 222 15.73 -4.18 -4.22
C LEU A 222 15.26 -5.62 -4.06
N PHE A 223 14.07 -5.93 -4.54
CA PHE A 223 13.56 -7.30 -4.57
C PHE A 223 13.83 -7.95 -5.93
N ASP A 224 14.00 -9.27 -5.94
CA ASP A 224 13.95 -10.06 -7.19
C ASP A 224 12.56 -10.00 -7.85
N GLU A 225 12.44 -10.56 -9.05
CA GLU A 225 11.19 -10.56 -9.83
C GLU A 225 10.03 -11.26 -9.08
N GLU A 226 10.35 -12.20 -8.19
CA GLU A 226 9.35 -12.90 -7.40
C GLU A 226 9.08 -12.27 -6.02
N GLY A 227 9.74 -11.18 -5.66
CA GLY A 227 9.57 -10.50 -4.38
C GLY A 227 10.13 -11.26 -3.16
N ARG A 228 10.97 -12.28 -3.36
CA ARG A 228 11.39 -13.24 -2.33
C ARG A 228 12.69 -12.86 -1.65
N LYS A 229 13.66 -12.33 -2.39
CA LYS A 229 14.99 -12.02 -1.87
C LYS A 229 15.25 -10.50 -1.89
N PRO A 230 15.25 -9.83 -0.72
CA PRO A 230 15.65 -8.43 -0.64
C PRO A 230 17.18 -8.30 -0.65
N GLU A 231 17.69 -7.39 -1.47
CA GLU A 231 19.10 -6.99 -1.52
C GLU A 231 19.23 -5.50 -1.22
N LEU A 232 20.19 -5.15 -0.37
CA LEU A 232 20.49 -3.75 -0.06
C LEU A 232 21.40 -3.19 -1.14
N MET A 233 21.05 -2.02 -1.66
CA MET A 233 21.89 -1.27 -2.58
C MET A 233 21.88 0.22 -2.22
N SER A 234 22.73 1.00 -2.89
CA SER A 234 22.81 2.43 -2.68
C SER A 234 22.98 3.19 -3.98
N SER A 235 22.44 4.40 -4.03
CA SER A 235 22.71 5.39 -5.07
C SER A 235 23.19 6.69 -4.42
N SER A 236 23.77 7.61 -5.21
CA SER A 236 24.23 8.88 -4.65
C SER A 236 23.05 9.81 -4.36
N LEU A 237 23.12 10.50 -3.22
CA LEU A 237 22.16 11.55 -2.87
C LEU A 237 22.22 12.71 -3.88
N ALA A 238 23.41 12.99 -4.42
CA ALA A 238 23.60 14.02 -5.44
C ALA A 238 22.81 13.75 -6.74
N ALA A 239 22.48 12.50 -7.07
CA ALA A 239 21.62 12.18 -8.21
C ALA A 239 20.17 12.64 -7.95
N TYR A 240 19.66 12.40 -6.75
CA TYR A 240 18.36 12.90 -6.30
C TYR A 240 18.33 14.44 -6.26
N GLU A 241 19.35 15.07 -5.68
CA GLU A 241 19.42 16.54 -5.58
C GLU A 241 19.39 17.22 -6.96
N LYS A 242 20.07 16.62 -7.95
CA LYS A 242 20.04 17.10 -9.33
C LYS A 242 18.64 17.06 -9.92
N LEU A 243 17.83 16.03 -9.61
CA LEU A 243 16.43 15.98 -10.07
C LEU A 243 15.60 17.10 -9.44
N VAL A 244 15.75 17.30 -8.12
CA VAL A 244 15.04 18.37 -7.39
C VAL A 244 15.35 19.75 -7.97
N VAL A 245 16.61 20.02 -8.32
CA VAL A 245 17.03 21.34 -8.84
C VAL A 245 16.71 21.52 -10.32
N ARG A 246 16.91 20.50 -11.16
CA ARG A 246 16.93 20.66 -12.62
C ARG A 246 15.59 20.43 -13.29
N THR A 247 14.64 19.78 -12.62
CA THR A 247 13.40 19.36 -13.27
C THR A 247 12.24 20.27 -12.88
N ASN A 248 11.53 20.77 -13.89
CA ASN A 248 10.19 21.36 -13.69
C ASN A 248 9.11 20.25 -13.57
N ALA A 249 9.53 19.02 -13.25
CA ALA A 249 8.68 17.84 -13.13
C ALA A 249 7.97 17.78 -11.76
N ARG A 250 8.11 18.82 -10.94
CA ARG A 250 7.40 18.93 -9.68
C ARG A 250 5.90 18.82 -9.96
N PRO A 251 5.21 17.82 -9.39
CA PRO A 251 3.79 17.65 -9.66
C PRO A 251 2.98 18.82 -9.09
N GLY A 252 1.86 19.12 -9.75
CA GLY A 252 0.93 20.14 -9.27
C GLY A 252 0.32 19.76 -7.92
N ALA A 253 -0.20 20.74 -7.17
CA ALA A 253 -0.81 20.53 -5.85
C ALA A 253 -2.00 19.55 -5.84
N ARG A 254 -2.56 19.23 -7.01
CA ARG A 254 -3.67 18.28 -7.19
C ARG A 254 -3.22 16.87 -7.55
N GLU A 255 -1.92 16.65 -7.69
CA GLU A 255 -1.39 15.31 -7.95
C GLU A 255 -1.47 14.49 -6.66
N LEU A 256 -2.40 13.54 -6.64
CA LEU A 256 -2.67 12.71 -5.48
C LEU A 256 -1.91 11.38 -5.55
N ARG A 257 -1.53 10.93 -6.75
CA ARG A 257 -0.88 9.64 -6.95
C ARG A 257 0.50 9.87 -7.54
N ILE A 258 1.51 9.66 -6.69
CA ILE A 258 2.92 9.70 -7.07
C ILE A 258 3.46 8.30 -6.87
N ASP A 259 3.25 7.48 -7.89
CA ASP A 259 3.64 6.09 -7.98
C ASP A 259 4.59 5.87 -9.17
N ARG A 260 4.94 4.61 -9.43
CA ARG A 260 5.85 4.26 -10.51
C ARG A 260 5.31 4.65 -11.89
N ALA A 261 4.01 4.50 -12.13
CA ALA A 261 3.39 4.88 -13.40
C ALA A 261 3.54 6.39 -13.65
N TRP A 262 3.28 7.20 -12.62
CA TRP A 262 3.53 8.64 -12.66
C TRP A 262 5.01 8.95 -12.96
N ALA A 263 5.96 8.29 -12.27
CA ALA A 263 7.38 8.58 -12.42
C ALA A 263 7.95 8.17 -13.78
N VAL A 264 7.49 7.07 -14.36
CA VAL A 264 7.88 6.65 -15.72
C VAL A 264 7.50 7.74 -16.73
N GLU A 265 6.29 8.29 -16.61
CA GLU A 265 5.84 9.37 -17.50
C GLU A 265 6.63 10.67 -17.26
N ALA A 266 6.86 11.04 -16.00
CA ALA A 266 7.67 12.21 -15.65
C ALA A 266 9.11 12.11 -16.21
N VAL A 267 9.73 10.94 -16.12
CA VAL A 267 11.06 10.67 -16.68
C VAL A 267 11.04 10.75 -18.22
N ARG A 268 10.02 10.19 -18.88
CA ARG A 268 9.88 10.28 -20.36
C ARG A 268 9.75 11.72 -20.84
N GLN A 269 8.97 12.54 -20.14
CA GLN A 269 8.82 13.96 -20.45
C GLN A 269 10.12 14.73 -20.21
N MET A 270 10.82 14.43 -19.10
CA MET A 270 12.13 15.02 -18.81
C MET A 270 13.16 14.72 -19.91
N ILE A 271 13.22 13.48 -20.40
CA ILE A 271 14.13 13.09 -21.49
C ILE A 271 13.73 13.75 -22.81
N SER A 272 12.43 13.79 -23.12
CA SER A 272 11.91 14.41 -24.35
C SER A 272 12.21 15.91 -24.41
N ASN A 273 12.12 16.62 -23.28
CA ASN A 273 12.38 18.05 -23.20
C ASN A 273 13.88 18.42 -23.19
N ALA A 274 14.77 17.44 -23.03
CA ALA A 274 16.21 17.63 -23.07
C ALA A 274 16.81 17.50 -24.48
N ASN A 275 16.03 16.98 -25.44
CA ASN A 275 16.38 16.81 -26.85
C ASN A 275 15.71 17.89 -27.70
#